data_AF-A0A7D3ZU65-F1
#
_entry.id   AF-A0A7D3ZU65-F1
#
_cell.length_a   1.000
_cell.length_b   1.000
_cell.length_c   1.000
_cell.angle_alpha   90.00
_cell.angle_beta   90.00
_cell.angle_gamma   90.00
#
_symmetry.space_group_name_H-M   'P 1'
#
loop_
_entity.id
_entity.type
_entity.pdbx_description
1 polymer ?
#
loop_
_entity_poly.entity_id
_entity_poly.type
_entity_poly.pdbx_seq_one_letter_code
_entity_poly.pdbx_strand_id
1 'polypeptide(L)' 'MFGGEHLLGGISGYDAAENPERVAFVQQVTLAYLRHVLGLDSFAWTATQAALTGAPHPMGRLESK' A
#
# COMPACT_ATOMS: atom_id res chain seq x y z
N MET A 1 -21.40 26.75 24.72
CA MET A 1 -22.02 26.34 23.45
C MET A 1 -20.90 25.64 22.66
N PHE A 2 -21.01 24.33 22.46
CA PHE A 2 -19.98 23.52 21.80
C PHE A 2 -19.97 23.88 20.31
N GLY A 3 -18.94 24.60 19.87
CA GLY A 3 -18.69 24.92 18.47
C GLY A 3 -18.19 23.66 17.77
N GLY A 4 -19.06 23.05 16.96
CA GLY A 4 -18.68 21.94 16.10
C GLY A 4 -17.77 22.42 14.99
N GLU A 5 -16.46 22.36 15.22
CA GLU A 5 -15.48 22.29 14.14
C GLU A 5 -15.39 20.83 13.69
N HIS A 6 -16.40 20.43 12.92
CA HIS A 6 -16.29 19.27 12.07
C HIS A 6 -15.11 19.49 11.12
N LEU A 7 -14.00 18.78 11.37
CA LEU A 7 -13.03 18.39 10.35
C LEU A 7 -13.72 17.40 9.38
N LEU A 8 -14.75 17.86 8.68
CA LEU A 8 -15.37 17.15 7.57
C LEU A 8 -14.50 17.39 6.33
N GLY A 9 -13.57 16.46 6.09
CA GLY A 9 -13.16 16.12 4.73
C GLY A 9 -12.27 17.13 4.00
N GLY A 10 -11.29 17.72 4.67
CA GLY A 10 -10.13 18.28 3.96
C GLY A 10 -9.20 17.14 3.57
N ILE A 11 -9.40 16.49 2.43
CA ILE A 11 -8.32 15.68 1.83
C ILE A 11 -7.21 16.67 1.47
N SER A 12 -6.25 16.82 2.37
CA SER A 12 -5.01 17.53 2.10
C SER A 12 -4.29 16.78 0.98
N GLY A 13 -4.35 17.26 -0.26
CA GLY A 13 -3.58 16.67 -1.36
C GLY A 13 -4.20 16.68 -2.76
N TYR A 14 -5.13 17.59 -3.08
CA TYR A 14 -5.63 17.67 -4.47
C TYR A 14 -4.53 18.06 -5.49
N ASP A 15 -3.41 18.63 -5.02
CA ASP A 15 -2.22 18.96 -5.84
C ASP A 15 -1.02 18.01 -5.62
N ALA A 16 -1.18 16.95 -4.81
CA ALA A 16 -0.16 15.92 -4.75
C ALA A 16 -0.29 15.09 -6.03
N ALA A 17 0.59 15.31 -7.00
CA ALA A 17 0.70 14.44 -8.16
C ALA A 17 0.84 12.99 -7.68
N GLU A 18 -0.24 12.23 -7.79
CA GLU A 18 -0.26 10.82 -7.43
C GLU A 18 0.78 10.12 -8.30
N ASN A 19 1.74 9.43 -7.67
CA ASN A 19 2.74 8.68 -8.41
C ASN A 19 2.10 7.36 -8.87
N PRO A 20 1.85 7.16 -10.19
CA PRO A 20 1.13 5.99 -10.68
C PRO A 20 1.87 4.68 -10.39
N GLU A 21 3.21 4.72 -10.37
CA GLU A 21 4.03 3.54 -10.05
C GLU A 21 3.86 3.13 -8.60
N ARG A 22 3.77 4.10 -7.68
CA ARG A 22 3.51 3.84 -6.25
C ARG A 22 2.12 3.23 -6.05
N VAL A 23 1.12 3.69 -6.78
CA VAL A 23 -0.24 3.17 -6.68
C VAL A 23 -0.33 1.75 -7.25
N ALA A 24 0.28 1.50 -8.40
CA ALA A 24 0.36 0.16 -8.98
C ALA A 24 1.09 -0.81 -8.03
N PHE A 25 2.18 -0.35 -7.40
CA PHE A 25 2.93 -1.12 -6.42
C PHE A 25 2.07 -1.50 -5.20
N VAL A 26 1.36 -0.54 -4.59
CA VAL A 26 0.47 -0.83 -3.44
C VAL A 26 -0.62 -1.83 -3.84
N GLN A 27 -1.26 -1.65 -5.01
CA GLN A 27 -2.29 -2.57 -5.49
C GLN A 27 -1.75 -4.01 -5.65
N GLN A 28 -0.56 -4.18 -6.23
CA GLN A 28 0.04 -5.50 -6.42
C GLN A 28 0.37 -6.19 -5.09
N VAL A 29 0.95 -5.45 -4.14
CA VAL A 29 1.27 -5.99 -2.81
C VAL A 29 0.01 -6.36 -2.05
N THR A 30 -1.02 -5.51 -2.07
CA THR A 30 -2.32 -5.80 -1.44
C THR A 30 -2.98 -7.02 -2.06
N LEU A 31 -2.97 -7.16 -3.38
CA LEU A 31 -3.53 -8.33 -4.05
C LEU A 31 -2.79 -9.62 -3.68
N ALA A 32 -1.46 -9.59 -3.66
CA ALA A 32 -0.64 -10.73 -3.24
C ALA A 32 -0.94 -11.13 -1.78
N TYR A 33 -1.06 -10.14 -0.87
CA TYR A 33 -1.42 -10.38 0.52
C TYR A 33 -2.80 -11.02 0.65
N LEU A 34 -3.81 -10.48 -0.04
CA LEU A 34 -5.18 -11.01 0.01
C LEU A 34 -5.25 -12.45 -0.52
N ARG A 35 -4.58 -12.74 -1.63
CA ARG A 35 -4.49 -14.12 -2.17
C ARG A 35 -3.82 -15.07 -1.19
N HIS A 36 -2.82 -14.61 -0.45
CA HIS A 36 -2.15 -15.41 0.56
C HIS A 36 -3.04 -15.69 1.78
N VAL A 37 -3.65 -14.66 2.38
CA VAL A 37 -4.49 -14.86 3.58
C VAL A 37 -5.78 -15.62 3.29
N LEU A 38 -6.26 -15.56 2.05
CA LEU A 38 -7.40 -16.37 1.59
C LEU A 38 -7.01 -17.80 1.17
N GLY A 39 -5.72 -18.16 1.25
CA GLY A 39 -5.24 -19.49 0.89
C GLY A 39 -5.29 -19.81 -0.61
N LEU A 40 -5.43 -18.79 -1.45
CA LEU A 40 -5.54 -18.94 -2.91
C LEU A 40 -4.15 -19.08 -3.55
N ASP A 41 -3.15 -18.41 -3.00
CA ASP A 41 -1.79 -18.38 -3.58
C ASP A 41 -0.77 -17.84 -2.56
N SER A 42 0.02 -18.73 -1.97
CA SER A 42 1.12 -18.36 -1.07
C SER A 42 2.43 -18.05 -1.80
N PHE A 43 2.60 -18.57 -3.02
CA PHE A 43 3.81 -18.35 -3.81
C PHE A 43 3.91 -16.90 -4.28
N ALA A 44 2.78 -16.32 -4.71
CA ALA A 44 2.71 -14.91 -5.10
C ALA A 44 3.18 -13.97 -3.98
N TRP A 45 2.80 -14.24 -2.73
CA TRP A 45 3.20 -13.42 -1.58
C TRP A 45 4.71 -13.51 -1.29
N THR A 46 5.28 -14.71 -1.26
CA THR A 46 6.72 -14.89 -1.03
C THR A 46 7.56 -14.24 -2.14
N ALA A 47 7.11 -14.35 -3.40
CA ALA A 47 7.78 -13.71 -4.53
C ALA A 47 7.76 -12.18 -4.43
N THR A 48 6.62 -11.59 -4.04
CA THR A 48 6.50 -10.14 -3.80
C THR A 48 7.41 -9.69 -2.65
N GLN A 49 7.49 -10.47 -1.56
CA GLN A 49 8.40 -10.17 -0.45
C GLN A 49 9.88 -10.21 -0.88
N ALA A 50 10.28 -11.19 -1.69
CA ALA A 50 11.63 -11.31 -2.21
C ALA A 50 12.01 -10.17 -3.18
N ALA A 51 11.08 -9.76 -4.06
CA ALA A 51 11.28 -8.62 -4.95
C ALA A 51 11.51 -7.32 -4.18
N LEU A 52 10.85 -7.17 -3.02
CA LEU A 52 10.98 -5.99 -2.17
C LEU A 52 12.28 -5.92 -1.37
N THR A 53 12.82 -7.06 -0.95
CA THR A 53 14.09 -7.13 -0.21
C THR A 53 15.31 -7.15 -1.13
N GLY A 54 15.17 -7.62 -2.37
CA GLY A 54 16.26 -7.73 -3.35
C GLY A 54 16.43 -6.52 -4.27
N ALA A 55 15.50 -5.56 -4.29
CA ALA A 55 15.59 -4.41 -5.18
C ALA A 55 16.64 -3.39 -4.69
N PRO A 56 17.54 -2.89 -5.56
CA PRO A 56 18.53 -1.86 -5.19
C PRO A 56 17.91 -0.48 -4.91
N HIS A 57 16.64 -0.27 -5.30
CA HIS A 57 15.81 0.88 -4.95
C HIS A 57 14.38 0.41 -4.69
N PRO A 58 14.08 -0.13 -3.50
CA PRO A 58 12.76 -0.70 -3.25
C PRO A 58 11.71 0.43 -3.17
N MET A 59 10.62 0.29 -3.95
CA MET A 59 9.51 1.27 -3.97
C MET A 59 8.74 1.37 -2.64
N GLY A 60 9.01 0.46 -1.72
CA GLY A 60 8.49 0.46 -0.36
C GLY A 60 9.12 -0.65 0.48
N ARG A 61 8.82 -0.67 1.77
CA ARG A 61 9.25 -1.73 2.69
C ARG A 61 8.03 -2.30 3.40
N LEU A 62 7.95 -3.62 3.46
CA LEU A 62 6.94 -4.33 4.23
C LEU A 62 7.40 -4.41 5.69
N GLU A 63 6.73 -3.68 6.57
CA GLU A 63 6.88 -3.81 8.03
C GLU A 63 5.76 -4.72 8.55
N SER A 64 6.14 -5.83 9.19
CA SER A 64 5.20 -6.64 9.98
C SER A 64 5.29 -6.19 11.43
N LYS A 65 4.15 -6.01 12.10
CA LYS A 65 4.10 -5.86 13.55
C LYS A 65 4.04 -7.23 14.22
#